data_AF-A0A391NH71-F1
#
_entry.id   AF-A0A391NH71-F1
#
_cell.length_a   1.000
_cell.length_b   1.000
_cell.length_c   1.000
_cell.angle_alpha   90.00
_cell.angle_beta   90.00
_cell.angle_gamma   90.00
#
_symmetry.space_group_name_H-M   'P 1'
#
loop_
_entity.id
_entity.type
_entity.pdbx_description
1 polymer ?
#
loop_
_entity_poly.entity_id
_entity_poly.type
_entity_poly.pdbx_seq_one_letter_code
_entity_poly.pdbx_strand_id
1 'polypeptide(L)' 'MSTQPMPACEALAADPARHIFKLHLQRLVLSPSYELRLHEGIRMAGYLSALQESALITEAQLEAVNDEIHAFVWGARS' A
#
# COMPACT_ATOMS: atom_id res chain seq x y z
N MET A 1 -1.60 -8.00 16.24
CA MET A 1 -1.50 -7.81 14.79
C MET A 1 -2.68 -6.97 14.37
N SER A 2 -2.48 -5.86 13.64
CA SER A 2 -3.62 -5.07 13.14
C SER A 2 -4.35 -5.91 12.09
N THR A 3 -5.64 -6.14 12.32
CA THR A 3 -6.54 -6.95 11.47
C THR A 3 -7.33 -6.08 10.50
N GLN A 4 -6.84 -4.88 10.18
CA GLN A 4 -7.55 -3.94 9.33
C GLN A 4 -7.59 -4.49 7.88
N PRO A 5 -8.79 -4.71 7.31
CA PRO A 5 -8.91 -5.10 5.91
C PRO A 5 -8.37 -3.98 5.01
N MET A 6 -7.63 -4.35 3.96
CA MET A 6 -7.12 -3.43 2.93
C MET A 6 -7.52 -3.94 1.54
N PRO A 7 -8.82 -3.93 1.19
CA PRO A 7 -9.32 -4.54 -0.04
C PRO A 7 -8.76 -3.92 -1.33
N ALA A 8 -8.49 -2.62 -1.39
CA ALA A 8 -7.86 -2.01 -2.56
C ALA A 8 -6.41 -2.47 -2.72
N CYS A 9 -5.66 -2.55 -1.61
CA CYS A 9 -4.31 -3.12 -1.60
C CYS A 9 -4.32 -4.59 -2.03
N GLU A 10 -5.25 -5.38 -1.50
CA GLU A 10 -5.40 -6.80 -1.86
C GLU A 10 -5.76 -6.98 -3.34
N ALA A 11 -6.66 -6.15 -3.88
CA ALA A 11 -7.04 -6.15 -5.28
C ALA A 11 -5.85 -5.80 -6.19
N LEU A 12 -5.07 -4.77 -5.85
CA LEU A 12 -3.86 -4.42 -6.62
C LEU A 12 -2.78 -5.51 -6.53
N ALA A 13 -2.64 -6.16 -5.37
CA ALA A 13 -1.68 -7.26 -5.17
C ALA A 13 -2.10 -8.57 -5.85
N ALA A 14 -3.35 -8.69 -6.31
CA ALA A 14 -3.83 -9.87 -7.03
C ALA A 14 -3.29 -9.94 -8.48
N ASP A 15 -2.89 -8.80 -9.05
CA ASP A 15 -2.24 -8.75 -10.37
C ASP A 15 -0.83 -9.37 -10.29
N PRO A 16 -0.54 -10.44 -11.07
CA PRO A 16 0.78 -11.08 -11.08
C PRO A 16 1.93 -10.13 -11.44
N ALA A 17 1.67 -9.09 -12.24
CA ALA A 17 2.68 -8.08 -12.58
C ALA A 17 3.09 -7.22 -11.37
N ARG A 18 2.31 -7.24 -10.28
CA ARG A 18 2.50 -6.44 -9.05
C ARG A 18 3.20 -7.23 -7.94
N HIS A 19 4.03 -8.20 -8.28
CA HIS A 19 4.76 -9.03 -7.30
C HIS A 19 5.62 -8.21 -6.32
N ILE A 20 6.26 -7.12 -6.76
CA ILE A 20 7.02 -6.22 -5.86
C ILE A 20 6.09 -5.51 -4.88
N PHE A 21 4.95 -4.98 -5.35
CA PHE A 21 3.95 -4.36 -4.48
C PHE A 21 3.45 -5.36 -3.42
N LYS A 22 3.10 -6.57 -3.85
CA LYS A 22 2.64 -7.65 -2.95
C LYS A 22 3.67 -7.97 -1.88
N LEU A 23 4.95 -8.03 -2.23
CA LEU A 23 6.04 -8.24 -1.27
C LEU A 23 6.10 -7.13 -0.21
N HIS A 24 6.03 -5.86 -0.65
CA HIS A 24 6.04 -4.71 0.27
C HIS A 24 4.78 -4.65 1.15
N LEU A 25 3.60 -4.96 0.59
CA LEU A 25 2.36 -5.06 1.35
C LEU A 25 2.45 -6.13 2.45
N GLN A 26 3.00 -7.31 2.14
CA GLN A 26 3.22 -8.36 3.13
C GLN A 26 4.20 -7.92 4.23
N ARG A 27 5.30 -7.25 3.85
CA ARG A 27 6.27 -6.69 4.82
C ARG A 27 5.62 -5.65 5.72
N LEU A 28 4.79 -4.78 5.15
CA LEU A 28 4.04 -3.76 5.89
C LEU A 28 3.13 -4.41 6.94
N VAL A 29 2.31 -5.38 6.55
CA VAL A 29 1.37 -6.07 7.45
C VAL A 29 2.09 -6.85 8.56
N LEU A 30 3.22 -7.47 8.23
CA LEU A 30 4.00 -8.29 9.17
C LEU A 30 4.98 -7.46 10.02
N SER A 31 5.12 -6.15 9.77
CA SER A 31 6.11 -5.31 10.45
C SER A 31 5.80 -5.11 11.93
N PRO A 32 6.73 -5.46 12.84
CA PRO A 32 6.47 -5.42 14.28
C PRO A 32 6.54 -4.01 14.87
N SER A 33 7.32 -3.10 14.26
CA SER A 33 7.49 -1.73 14.75
C SER A 33 6.82 -0.71 13.83
N TYR A 34 6.43 0.41 14.43
CA TYR A 34 5.90 1.56 13.69
C TYR A 34 6.91 2.10 12.67
N GLU A 35 8.20 2.17 13.03
CA GLU A 35 9.26 2.63 12.13
C GLU A 35 9.36 1.77 10.86
N LEU A 36 9.28 0.44 10.99
CA LEU A 36 9.29 -0.44 9.83
C LEU A 36 8.03 -0.27 8.97
N ARG A 37 6.88 -0.08 9.60
CA ARG A 37 5.63 0.25 8.87
C ARG A 37 5.76 1.57 8.11
N LEU A 38 6.35 2.59 8.73
CA LEU A 38 6.60 3.88 8.10
C LEU A 38 7.48 3.74 6.86
N HIS A 39 8.60 3.01 6.96
CA HIS A 39 9.51 2.80 5.83
C HIS A 39 8.84 2.02 4.68
N GLU A 40 8.05 0.98 4.98
CA GLU A 40 7.30 0.27 3.95
C GLU A 40 6.21 1.15 3.32
N GLY A 41 5.49 1.94 4.12
CA GLY A 41 4.49 2.90 3.62
C GLY A 41 5.07 3.91 2.63
N ILE A 42 6.24 4.49 2.94
CA ILE A 42 6.92 5.45 2.04
C ILE A 42 7.36 4.77 0.73
N ARG A 43 7.90 3.55 0.79
CA ARG A 43 8.30 2.80 -0.42
C ARG A 43 7.10 2.50 -1.30
N MET A 44 5.99 2.08 -0.70
CA MET A 44 4.75 1.79 -1.42
C MET A 44 4.16 3.05 -2.05
N ALA A 45 4.19 4.20 -1.37
CA ALA A 45 3.75 5.47 -1.95
C ALA A 45 4.53 5.82 -3.23
N GLY A 46 5.86 5.71 -3.20
CA GLY A 46 6.69 5.93 -4.39
C GLY A 46 6.41 4.94 -5.52
N TYR A 47 6.17 3.66 -5.19
CA TYR A 47 5.79 2.64 -6.17
C TYR A 47 4.45 2.97 -6.84
N LEU A 48 3.46 3.42 -6.06
CA LEU A 48 2.14 3.78 -6.58
C LEU A 48 2.19 5.02 -7.49
N SER A 49 2.98 6.04 -7.12
CA SER A 49 3.22 7.19 -8.00
C SER A 49 3.80 6.76 -9.35
N ALA A 50 4.79 5.86 -9.36
CA ALA A 50 5.35 5.35 -10.61
C ALA A 50 4.35 4.57 -11.47
N LEU A 51 3.47 3.77 -10.84
CA LEU A 51 2.40 3.08 -11.57
C LEU A 51 1.40 4.05 -12.20
N GLN A 52 1.00 5.10 -11.47
CA GLN A 52 0.05 6.08 -11.96
C GLN A 52 0.64 6.93 -13.09
N GLU A 53 1.88 7.40 -12.96
CA GLU A 53 2.63 8.08 -14.04
C GLU A 53 2.78 7.19 -15.29
N SER A 54 2.93 5.88 -15.10
CA SER A 54 3.01 4.91 -16.20
C SER A 54 1.64 4.50 -16.77
N ALA A 55 0.54 5.13 -16.32
CA ALA A 55 -0.84 4.79 -16.67
C ALA A 55 -1.22 3.30 -16.44
N LEU A 56 -0.54 2.65 -15.48
CA LEU A 56 -0.79 1.25 -15.10
C LEU A 56 -1.90 1.10 -14.07
N ILE A 57 -2.23 2.19 -13.38
CA ILE A 57 -3.38 2.35 -12.49
C ILE A 57 -4.02 3.73 -12.74
N THR A 58 -5.29 3.85 -12.40
CA THR A 58 -6.02 5.13 -12.40
C THR A 58 -5.72 5.94 -11.15
N GLU A 59 -6.03 7.24 -11.18
CA GLU A 59 -5.99 8.12 -10.01
C GLU A 59 -6.88 7.60 -8.87
N ALA A 60 -8.11 7.15 -9.17
CA ALA A 60 -9.00 6.56 -8.18
C ALA A 60 -8.42 5.30 -7.52
N GLN A 61 -7.69 4.46 -8.27
CA GLN A 61 -7.00 3.31 -7.70
C GLN A 61 -5.81 3.73 -6.84
N LEU A 62 -5.05 4.75 -7.26
CA LEU A 62 -3.98 5.34 -6.45
C LEU A 62 -4.53 5.84 -5.11
N GLU A 63 -5.58 6.67 -5.12
CA GLU A 63 -6.20 7.23 -3.92
C GLU A 63 -6.69 6.13 -2.98
N ALA A 64 -7.47 5.16 -3.48
CA ALA A 64 -8.02 4.08 -2.66
C ALA A 64 -6.93 3.27 -1.95
N VAL A 65 -5.85 2.93 -2.66
CA VAL A 65 -4.73 2.18 -2.08
C VAL A 65 -3.95 3.06 -1.09
N ASN A 66 -3.72 4.34 -1.42
CA ASN A 66 -3.00 5.25 -0.53
C ASN A 66 -3.76 5.50 0.78
N ASP A 67 -5.08 5.62 0.73
CA ASP A 67 -5.90 5.82 1.92
C ASP A 67 -5.86 4.61 2.86
N GLU A 68 -5.89 3.40 2.31
CA GLU A 68 -5.74 2.17 3.10
C GLU A 68 -4.35 2.06 3.76
N ILE A 69 -3.28 2.26 2.98
CA ILE A 69 -1.91 2.28 3.51
C ILE A 69 -1.77 3.38 4.56
N HIS A 70 -2.38 4.54 4.32
CA HIS A 70 -2.28 5.65 5.25
C HIS A 70 -2.95 5.34 6.57
N ALA A 71 -4.18 4.83 6.51
CA ALA A 71 -4.92 4.40 7.69
C ALA A 71 -4.16 3.32 8.47
N PHE A 72 -3.50 2.39 7.78
CA PHE A 72 -2.73 1.32 8.40
C PHE A 72 -1.44 1.81 9.08
N VAL A 73 -0.72 2.74 8.45
CA VAL A 73 0.59 3.22 8.94
C VAL A 73 0.42 4.32 9.99
N TRP A 74 -0.33 5.37 9.66
CA TRP A 74 -0.42 6.60 10.46
C TRP A 74 -1.75 6.77 11.20
N GLY A 75 -2.76 5.93 10.90
CA GLY A 75 -4.12 6.08 11.42
C GLY A 75 -5.03 6.85 10.45
N ALA A 76 -6.32 6.93 10.81
CA ALA A 76 -7.32 7.61 10.00
C ALA A 76 -6.99 9.09 9.80
N ARG A 77 -7.21 9.60 8.58
CA ARG A 77 -7.15 11.04 8.31
C ARG A 77 -8.36 11.71 8.99
N SER A 78 -8.08 12.72 9.81
CA SER A 78 -9.07 13.57 10.48
C SER A 78 -9.67 14.60 9.53
#